data_AF-A0A4Q2YFS9-F1
#
_entry.id   AF-A0A4Q2YFS9-F1
#
_cell.length_a   1.000
_cell.length_b   1.000
_cell.length_c   1.000
_cell.angle_alpha   90.00
_cell.angle_beta   90.00
_cell.angle_gamma   90.00
#
_symmetry.space_group_name_H-M   'P 1'
#
loop_
_entity.id
_entity.type
_entity.pdbx_description
1 polymer ?
#
loop_
_entity_poly.entity_id
_entity_poly.type
_entity_poly.pdbx_seq_one_letter_code
_entity_poly.pdbx_strand_id
1 'polypeptide(L)'
;MHRELEVLRAAGCYADFTMPSAPHPAQTRMVNSIYYARQTDRPKSHDHGIRAQAGKTTSLRDEPDQLLCVQGPLAPNFRKRKWGLIPRLENAELSGANPPNIGRFQLWREQAICVRDRPNWVFVKLHTHAALERNMPAFFGDPARHFHQALASCLPAGIRLHYVSARETVNLIHALEDGCTGSPNPHRDHLIGRPEALASPS
;
A
#
# COMPACT_ATOMS: atom_id res chain seq x y z
N MET A 1 -2.11 -12.09 -18.54
CA MET A 1 -2.97 -11.15 -19.29
C MET A 1 -2.07 -10.23 -20.10
N HIS A 2 -2.39 -9.95 -21.36
CA HIS A 2 -1.72 -8.92 -22.16
C HIS A 2 -2.50 -7.60 -21.98
N ARG A 3 -1.82 -6.45 -21.91
CA ARG A 3 -2.42 -5.10 -21.81
C ARG A 3 -3.25 -4.77 -20.55
N GLU A 4 -2.94 -5.39 -19.43
CA GLU A 4 -3.66 -5.21 -18.15
C GLU A 4 -3.69 -3.76 -17.63
N LEU A 5 -2.59 -3.01 -17.69
CA LEU A 5 -2.52 -1.66 -17.11
C LEU A 5 -3.37 -0.67 -17.90
N GLU A 6 -3.39 -0.78 -19.23
CA GLU A 6 -4.27 0.01 -20.09
C GLU A 6 -5.75 -0.29 -19.82
N VAL A 7 -6.11 -1.56 -19.63
CA VAL A 7 -7.49 -1.94 -19.30
C VAL A 7 -7.90 -1.35 -17.95
N LEU A 8 -7.04 -1.43 -16.94
CA LEU A 8 -7.27 -0.82 -15.62
C LEU A 8 -7.45 0.70 -15.74
N ARG A 9 -6.59 1.37 -16.50
CA ARG A 9 -6.70 2.81 -16.77
C ARG A 9 -8.00 3.18 -17.47
N ALA A 10 -8.36 2.46 -18.53
CA ALA A 10 -9.60 2.67 -19.27
C ALA A 10 -10.85 2.44 -18.41
N ALA A 11 -10.77 1.54 -17.43
CA ALA A 11 -11.82 1.30 -16.44
C ALA A 11 -11.89 2.37 -15.33
N GLY A 12 -11.01 3.37 -15.34
CA GLY A 12 -10.96 4.44 -14.35
C GLY A 12 -10.13 4.11 -13.11
N CYS A 13 -9.32 3.06 -13.12
CA CYS A 13 -8.39 2.79 -12.03
C CYS A 13 -7.30 3.86 -11.98
N TYR A 14 -7.12 4.46 -10.82
CA TYR A 14 -6.06 5.44 -10.55
C TYR A 14 -4.74 4.78 -10.11
N ALA A 15 -4.79 3.57 -9.56
CA ALA A 15 -3.62 2.81 -9.16
C ALA A 15 -3.91 1.31 -9.01
N ASP A 16 -2.86 0.51 -9.06
CA ASP A 16 -2.84 -0.90 -8.72
C ASP A 16 -2.31 -1.11 -7.28
N PHE A 17 -3.10 -1.81 -6.47
CA PHE A 17 -2.80 -2.17 -5.08
C PHE A 17 -2.67 -3.69 -4.90
N THR A 18 -2.37 -4.45 -5.93
CA THR A 18 -2.36 -5.93 -5.88
C THR A 18 -1.12 -6.49 -5.17
N MET A 19 -0.02 -5.75 -5.17
CA MET A 19 1.27 -6.23 -4.64
C MET A 19 1.50 -5.87 -3.16
N PRO A 20 2.13 -6.73 -2.34
CA PRO A 20 2.79 -7.97 -2.74
C PRO A 20 1.81 -9.14 -2.92
N SER A 21 2.17 -10.07 -3.80
CA SER A 21 1.48 -11.35 -4.02
C SER A 21 2.35 -12.55 -3.65
N ALA A 22 3.58 -12.33 -3.15
CA ALA A 22 4.46 -13.40 -2.73
C ALA A 22 3.79 -14.33 -1.69
N PRO A 23 4.00 -15.65 -1.79
CA PRO A 23 4.98 -16.33 -2.65
C PRO A 23 4.47 -16.69 -4.07
N HIS A 24 3.31 -16.18 -4.49
CA HIS A 24 2.73 -16.50 -5.80
C HIS A 24 3.62 -16.02 -6.97
N PRO A 25 3.69 -16.72 -8.12
CA PRO A 25 4.45 -16.31 -9.30
C PRO A 25 4.07 -14.94 -9.89
N ALA A 26 2.88 -14.44 -9.54
CA ALA A 26 2.43 -13.10 -9.91
C ALA A 26 3.24 -11.98 -9.20
N GLN A 27 4.01 -12.30 -8.16
CA GLN A 27 4.86 -11.34 -7.47
C GLN A 27 5.81 -10.64 -8.45
N THR A 28 5.88 -9.32 -8.32
CA THR A 28 6.78 -8.47 -9.10
C THR A 28 8.21 -8.48 -8.58
N ARG A 29 9.15 -8.14 -9.47
CA ARG A 29 10.56 -7.93 -9.13
C ARG A 29 10.77 -6.69 -8.26
N MET A 30 10.08 -5.60 -8.58
CA MET A 30 10.03 -4.44 -7.68
C MET A 30 9.24 -4.78 -6.42
N VAL A 31 9.81 -4.47 -5.27
CA VAL A 31 9.21 -4.71 -3.95
C VAL A 31 9.33 -3.44 -3.11
N ASN A 32 8.43 -3.27 -2.13
CA ASN A 32 8.48 -2.16 -1.16
C ASN A 32 8.61 -0.78 -1.83
N SER A 33 7.78 -0.51 -2.84
CA SER A 33 7.92 0.70 -3.63
C SER A 33 6.59 1.28 -4.12
N ILE A 34 6.63 2.58 -4.42
CA ILE A 34 5.60 3.33 -5.13
C ILE A 34 6.23 3.73 -6.47
N TYR A 35 5.64 3.31 -7.58
CA TYR A 35 6.22 3.50 -8.91
C TYR A 35 5.17 3.49 -10.00
N TYR A 36 5.50 4.09 -11.13
CA TYR A 36 4.70 3.99 -12.35
C TYR A 36 5.21 2.83 -13.19
N ALA A 37 4.33 1.86 -13.43
CA ALA A 37 4.55 0.80 -14.38
C ALA A 37 4.04 1.24 -15.75
N ARG A 38 4.87 1.03 -16.79
CA ARG A 38 4.48 1.28 -18.18
C ARG A 38 3.93 0.01 -18.80
N GLN A 39 2.83 0.12 -19.54
CA GLN A 39 2.29 -0.97 -20.33
C GLN A 39 3.29 -1.42 -21.40
N THR A 40 3.44 -2.74 -21.55
CA THR A 40 4.24 -3.36 -22.61
C THR A 40 3.46 -4.51 -23.24
N ASP A 41 3.89 -4.99 -24.41
CA ASP A 41 3.26 -6.18 -25.02
C ASP A 41 3.59 -7.49 -24.30
N ARG A 42 4.42 -7.44 -23.24
CA ARG A 42 4.82 -8.61 -22.46
C ARG A 42 3.94 -8.77 -21.20
N PRO A 43 3.72 -10.02 -20.75
CA PRO A 43 3.16 -10.27 -19.42
C PRO A 43 3.98 -9.57 -18.32
N LYS A 44 3.33 -9.26 -17.19
CA LYS A 44 3.96 -8.62 -16.01
C LYS A 44 4.64 -7.29 -16.35
N SER A 45 3.95 -6.43 -17.09
CA SER A 45 4.43 -5.06 -17.38
C SER A 45 4.78 -4.26 -16.11
N HIS A 46 4.18 -4.61 -14.97
CA HIS A 46 4.43 -4.05 -13.65
C HIS A 46 5.67 -4.64 -12.92
N ASP A 47 6.46 -5.54 -13.53
CA ASP A 47 7.71 -6.05 -12.94
C ASP A 47 8.78 -4.96 -12.78
N HIS A 48 8.70 -3.91 -13.59
CA HIS A 48 9.59 -2.76 -13.60
C HIS A 48 8.80 -1.46 -13.69
N GLY A 49 9.44 -0.34 -13.35
CA GLY A 49 8.86 0.97 -13.51
C GLY A 49 9.70 2.08 -12.88
N ILE A 50 9.19 3.30 -12.97
CA ILE A 50 9.86 4.51 -12.50
C ILE A 50 9.33 4.85 -11.11
N ARG A 51 10.19 4.85 -10.09
CA ARG A 51 9.79 5.19 -8.72
C ARG A 51 9.21 6.60 -8.66
N ALA A 52 8.04 6.72 -8.02
CA ALA A 52 7.40 8.00 -7.77
C ALA A 52 8.37 8.93 -7.02
N GLN A 53 8.52 10.16 -7.49
CA GLN A 53 9.52 11.11 -7.04
C GLN A 53 9.00 12.54 -7.17
N ALA A 54 9.16 13.30 -6.09
CA ALA A 54 8.78 14.71 -6.05
C ALA A 54 9.39 15.51 -7.21
N GLY A 55 8.54 16.24 -7.93
CA GLY A 55 8.90 17.10 -9.05
C GLY A 55 9.41 16.38 -10.30
N LYS A 56 9.40 15.04 -10.36
CA LYS A 56 9.94 14.28 -11.51
C LYS A 56 8.96 13.34 -12.19
N THR A 57 8.02 12.77 -11.46
CA THR A 57 7.09 11.77 -12.00
C THR A 57 5.66 12.27 -12.13
N THR A 58 5.42 13.56 -11.85
CA THR A 58 4.10 14.19 -11.99
C THR A 58 3.52 14.01 -13.38
N SER A 59 4.31 14.16 -14.45
CA SER A 59 3.83 13.96 -15.82
C SER A 59 3.40 12.52 -16.13
N LEU A 60 3.98 11.52 -15.45
CA LEU A 60 3.63 10.10 -15.69
C LEU A 60 2.21 9.77 -15.23
N ARG A 61 1.63 10.57 -14.34
CA ARG A 61 0.26 10.36 -13.83
C ARG A 61 -0.81 10.52 -14.92
N ASP A 62 -0.51 11.30 -15.96
CA ASP A 62 -1.45 11.67 -17.02
C ASP A 62 -1.23 10.82 -18.29
N GLU A 63 -0.14 10.04 -18.33
CA GLU A 63 0.17 9.16 -19.45
C GLU A 63 -0.76 7.92 -19.45
N PRO A 64 -1.42 7.62 -20.59
CA PRO A 64 -2.41 6.55 -20.67
C PRO A 64 -1.80 5.15 -20.57
N ASP A 65 -0.51 5.01 -20.87
CA ASP A 65 0.23 3.74 -20.78
C ASP A 65 0.93 3.55 -19.43
N GLN A 66 0.81 4.50 -18.49
CA GLN A 66 1.38 4.40 -17.15
C GLN A 66 0.30 4.12 -16.12
N LEU A 67 0.57 3.26 -15.13
CA LEU A 67 -0.29 3.09 -13.96
C LEU A 67 0.54 3.16 -12.68
N LEU A 68 0.05 3.90 -11.69
CA LEU A 68 0.67 3.95 -10.38
C LEU A 68 0.50 2.59 -9.67
N CYS A 69 1.59 1.96 -9.28
CA CYS A 69 1.61 0.76 -8.46
C CYS A 69 2.01 1.12 -7.03
N VAL A 70 1.16 0.77 -6.06
CA VAL A 70 1.37 1.04 -4.62
C VAL A 70 1.51 -0.28 -3.88
N GLN A 71 2.73 -0.61 -3.49
CA GLN A 71 3.03 -1.89 -2.86
C GLN A 71 2.93 -1.84 -1.34
N GLY A 72 2.50 -2.96 -0.76
CA GLY A 72 2.64 -3.21 0.67
C GLY A 72 4.02 -3.75 1.07
N PRO A 73 4.32 -3.82 2.37
CA PRO A 73 5.54 -4.44 2.89
C PRO A 73 5.70 -5.91 2.50
N LEU A 74 6.90 -6.25 2.01
CA LEU A 74 7.37 -7.60 1.75
C LEU A 74 8.76 -7.76 2.34
N ALA A 75 8.91 -8.59 3.37
CA ALA A 75 10.18 -8.70 4.09
C ALA A 75 10.35 -10.07 4.79
N PRO A 76 11.58 -10.52 5.06
CA PRO A 76 11.81 -11.64 5.97
C PRO A 76 11.47 -11.24 7.42
N ASN A 77 10.60 -12.01 8.06
CA ASN A 77 10.25 -11.86 9.47
C ASN A 77 11.09 -12.81 10.33
N PHE A 78 12.21 -12.31 10.85
CA PHE A 78 13.11 -13.10 11.70
C PHE A 78 12.55 -13.40 13.09
N ARG A 79 11.47 -12.74 13.53
CA ARG A 79 10.78 -13.03 14.80
C ARG A 79 9.86 -14.25 14.69
N LYS A 80 9.43 -14.58 13.46
CA LYS A 80 8.68 -15.81 13.17
C LYS A 80 9.54 -16.73 12.31
N ARG A 81 10.10 -17.78 12.90
CA ARG A 81 10.96 -18.71 12.17
C ARG A 81 10.28 -20.07 11.97
N LYS A 82 10.32 -20.59 10.74
CA LYS A 82 9.99 -21.99 10.45
C LYS A 82 11.13 -22.86 11.00
N TRP A 83 10.80 -23.86 11.80
CA TRP A 83 11.77 -24.74 12.46
C TRP A 83 12.81 -24.01 13.33
N GLY A 84 12.52 -22.78 13.78
CA GLY A 84 13.47 -21.96 14.55
C GLY A 84 14.61 -21.32 13.75
N LEU A 85 14.75 -21.63 12.45
CA LEU A 85 15.90 -21.22 11.63
C LEU A 85 15.54 -20.30 10.47
N ILE A 86 14.49 -20.64 9.71
CA ILE A 86 14.19 -19.96 8.44
C ILE A 86 13.18 -18.84 8.70
N PRO A 87 13.48 -17.55 8.42
CA PRO A 87 12.53 -16.47 8.61
C PRO A 87 11.28 -16.70 7.75
N ARG A 88 10.09 -16.50 8.34
CA ARG A 88 8.85 -16.50 7.57
C ARG A 88 8.77 -15.24 6.73
N LEU A 89 8.13 -15.33 5.58
CA LEU A 89 7.88 -14.17 4.74
C LEU A 89 6.72 -13.34 5.34
N GLU A 90 6.99 -12.07 5.62
CA GLU A 90 5.96 -11.05 5.82
C GLU A 90 5.55 -10.53 4.46
N ASN A 91 4.26 -10.59 4.13
CA ASN A 91 3.71 -10.16 2.83
C ASN A 91 2.52 -9.20 3.00
N ALA A 92 2.39 -8.50 4.13
CA ALA A 92 1.32 -7.54 4.39
C ALA A 92 -0.11 -8.11 4.43
N GLU A 93 -0.26 -9.45 4.46
CA GLU A 93 -1.55 -10.12 4.64
C GLU A 93 -2.02 -9.98 6.10
N LEU A 94 -3.26 -9.52 6.30
CA LEU A 94 -3.95 -9.65 7.56
C LEU A 94 -4.98 -10.78 7.45
N SER A 95 -4.86 -11.78 8.32
CA SER A 95 -5.76 -12.95 8.38
C SER A 95 -5.70 -13.62 9.76
N GLY A 96 -6.49 -14.67 9.97
CA GLY A 96 -6.41 -15.48 11.19
C GLY A 96 -5.03 -16.08 11.43
N ALA A 97 -4.34 -16.51 10.36
CA ALA A 97 -2.98 -17.05 10.44
C ALA A 97 -1.91 -15.94 10.59
N ASN A 98 -2.21 -14.76 10.06
CA ASN A 98 -1.36 -13.59 10.09
C ASN A 98 -2.09 -12.41 10.78
N PRO A 99 -2.34 -12.49 12.10
CA PRO A 99 -3.01 -11.40 12.81
C PRO A 99 -2.12 -10.16 12.89
N PRO A 100 -2.70 -8.96 13.04
CA PRO A 100 -1.93 -7.76 13.29
C PRO A 100 -1.26 -7.84 14.66
N ASN A 101 -0.03 -7.33 14.76
CA ASN A 101 0.67 -7.15 16.03
C ASN A 101 1.79 -6.13 15.88
N ILE A 102 2.31 -5.64 17.00
CA ILE A 102 3.26 -4.55 16.98
C ILE A 102 4.60 -4.91 16.35
N GLY A 103 5.02 -6.18 16.45
CA GLY A 103 6.25 -6.64 15.81
C GLY A 103 6.17 -6.61 14.28
N ARG A 104 5.00 -6.91 13.72
CA ARG A 104 4.75 -6.76 12.28
C ARG A 104 4.72 -5.29 11.88
N PHE A 105 4.09 -4.42 12.67
CA PHE A 105 4.08 -2.99 12.40
C PHE A 105 5.48 -2.37 12.35
N GLN A 106 6.37 -2.77 13.27
CA GLN A 106 7.77 -2.35 13.22
C GLN A 106 8.43 -2.76 11.90
N LEU A 107 8.27 -4.02 11.50
CA LEU A 107 8.78 -4.54 10.23
C LEU A 107 8.18 -3.81 9.01
N TRP A 108 6.88 -3.51 9.03
CA TRP A 108 6.21 -2.75 7.97
C TRP A 108 6.78 -1.35 7.82
N ARG A 109 6.98 -0.65 8.94
CA ARG A 109 7.55 0.70 8.96
C ARG A 109 9.00 0.74 8.51
N GLU A 110 9.78 -0.28 8.87
CA GLU A 110 11.18 -0.45 8.45
C GLU A 110 11.33 -0.56 6.93
N GLN A 111 10.28 -0.93 6.18
CA GLN A 111 10.34 -0.96 4.72
C GLN A 111 10.37 0.44 4.09
N ALA A 112 10.06 1.49 4.86
CA ALA A 112 10.20 2.90 4.48
C ALA A 112 9.64 3.24 3.09
N ILE A 113 8.51 2.63 2.73
CA ILE A 113 7.86 2.82 1.44
C ILE A 113 7.33 4.25 1.38
N CYS A 114 7.93 5.08 0.51
CA CYS A 114 7.62 6.50 0.38
C CYS A 114 7.79 6.98 -1.06
N VAL A 115 7.27 8.16 -1.36
CA VAL A 115 7.65 8.91 -2.57
C VAL A 115 9.09 9.36 -2.41
N ARG A 116 9.94 9.17 -3.43
CA ARG A 116 11.35 9.54 -3.35
C ARG A 116 11.51 11.02 -3.03
N ASP A 117 12.54 11.30 -2.23
CA ASP A 117 12.87 12.63 -1.68
C ASP A 117 11.81 13.18 -0.70
N ARG A 118 10.83 12.35 -0.31
CA ARG A 118 9.77 12.67 0.67
C ARG A 118 9.65 11.59 1.75
N PRO A 119 10.72 11.32 2.54
CA PRO A 119 10.74 10.21 3.51
C PRO A 119 9.81 10.42 4.71
N ASN A 120 9.28 11.63 4.91
CA ASN A 120 8.44 11.97 6.05
C ASN A 120 7.06 11.29 6.01
N TRP A 121 6.62 10.81 4.85
CA TRP A 121 5.35 10.09 4.69
C TRP A 121 5.66 8.65 4.27
N VAL A 122 5.44 7.72 5.21
CA VAL A 122 5.62 6.28 4.99
C VAL A 122 4.26 5.62 4.79
N PHE A 123 4.11 4.90 3.68
CA PHE A 123 2.89 4.21 3.30
C PHE A 123 2.98 2.75 3.71
N VAL A 124 2.01 2.30 4.52
CA VAL A 124 1.87 0.89 4.91
C VAL A 124 0.57 0.37 4.32
N LYS A 125 0.66 -0.21 3.12
CA LYS A 125 -0.47 -0.89 2.49
C LYS A 125 -0.55 -2.33 2.99
N LEU A 126 -1.67 -2.70 3.58
CA LEU A 126 -1.99 -4.07 4.01
C LEU A 126 -3.15 -4.62 3.19
N HIS A 127 -3.34 -5.93 3.18
CA HIS A 127 -4.43 -6.56 2.44
C HIS A 127 -5.05 -7.73 3.19
N THR A 128 -6.27 -8.10 2.80
CA THR A 128 -7.01 -9.22 3.37
C THR A 128 -7.56 -10.08 2.23
N HIS A 129 -7.66 -11.40 2.44
CA HIS A 129 -8.34 -12.29 1.50
C HIS A 129 -9.84 -12.34 1.83
N ALA A 130 -10.58 -11.32 1.40
CA ALA A 130 -12.02 -11.15 1.60
C ALA A 130 -12.48 -11.18 3.09
N ALA A 131 -13.77 -10.95 3.31
CA ALA A 131 -14.41 -11.04 4.63
C ALA A 131 -14.75 -12.50 4.99
N LEU A 132 -13.75 -13.39 4.99
CA LEU A 132 -13.95 -14.79 5.37
C LEU A 132 -14.18 -14.88 6.87
N GLU A 133 -15.22 -15.59 7.30
CA GLU A 133 -15.61 -15.72 8.71
C GLU A 133 -14.44 -16.13 9.62
N ARG A 134 -13.60 -17.05 9.16
CA ARG A 134 -12.39 -17.50 9.87
C ARG A 134 -11.39 -16.38 10.21
N ASN A 135 -11.44 -15.26 9.51
CA ASN A 135 -10.55 -14.12 9.74
C ASN A 135 -11.21 -13.06 10.64
N MET A 136 -12.52 -13.11 10.87
CA MET A 136 -13.25 -12.12 11.69
C MET A 136 -12.62 -11.90 13.07
N PRO A 137 -12.19 -12.95 13.82
CA PRO A 137 -11.54 -12.74 15.11
C PRO A 137 -10.24 -11.92 15.01
N ALA A 138 -9.49 -12.02 13.93
CA ALA A 138 -8.26 -11.26 13.76
C ALA A 138 -8.50 -9.76 13.50
N PHE A 139 -9.66 -9.40 12.95
CA PHE A 139 -10.02 -8.02 12.59
C PHE A 139 -10.88 -7.32 13.63
N PHE A 140 -11.78 -8.07 14.28
CA PHE A 140 -12.79 -7.52 15.18
C PHE A 140 -12.71 -8.06 16.61
N GLY A 141 -11.84 -9.05 16.85
CA GLY A 141 -11.59 -9.61 18.17
C GLY A 141 -10.36 -9.02 18.87
N ASP A 142 -9.90 -9.73 19.89
CA ASP A 142 -8.77 -9.32 20.73
C ASP A 142 -7.47 -9.03 19.98
N PRO A 143 -7.09 -9.76 18.90
CA PRO A 143 -5.89 -9.42 18.14
C PRO A 143 -5.87 -7.98 17.62
N ALA A 144 -6.98 -7.51 17.03
CA ALA A 144 -7.08 -6.14 16.56
C ALA A 144 -7.07 -5.14 17.72
N ARG A 145 -7.84 -5.42 18.79
CA ARG A 145 -7.89 -4.58 19.99
C ARG A 145 -6.51 -4.39 20.61
N HIS A 146 -5.80 -5.49 20.88
CA HIS A 146 -4.45 -5.46 21.44
C HIS A 146 -3.47 -4.77 20.50
N PHE A 147 -3.60 -4.97 19.19
CA PHE A 147 -2.76 -4.28 18.22
C PHE A 147 -2.95 -2.75 18.28
N HIS A 148 -4.19 -2.26 18.28
CA HIS A 148 -4.46 -0.82 18.33
C HIS A 148 -4.09 -0.21 19.69
N GLN A 149 -4.30 -0.93 20.80
CA GLN A 149 -3.81 -0.50 22.12
C GLN A 149 -2.28 -0.39 22.15
N ALA A 150 -1.58 -1.40 21.61
CA ALA A 150 -0.14 -1.38 21.50
C ALA A 150 0.34 -0.20 20.63
N LEU A 151 -0.27 0.01 19.46
CA LEU A 151 0.02 1.16 18.59
C LEU A 151 -0.09 2.49 19.36
N ALA A 152 -1.21 2.71 20.05
CA ALA A 152 -1.41 3.93 20.82
C ALA A 152 -0.32 4.14 21.89
N SER A 153 0.20 3.06 22.48
CA SER A 153 1.16 3.12 23.57
C SER A 153 2.62 3.21 23.12
N CYS A 154 2.94 2.78 21.90
CA CYS A 154 4.34 2.59 21.46
C CYS A 154 4.75 3.42 20.23
N LEU A 155 3.85 4.26 19.70
CA LEU A 155 4.21 5.17 18.63
C LEU A 155 5.27 6.16 19.12
N PRO A 156 6.44 6.25 18.46
CA PRO A 156 7.47 7.22 18.82
C PRO A 156 6.95 8.66 18.75
N ALA A 157 7.49 9.52 19.62
CA ALA A 157 7.20 10.94 19.60
C ALA A 157 7.46 11.54 18.20
N GLY A 158 6.55 12.39 17.74
CA GLY A 158 6.62 13.01 16.41
C GLY A 158 6.04 12.17 15.26
N ILE A 159 5.72 10.89 15.47
CA ILE A 159 5.04 10.05 14.47
C ILE A 159 3.52 10.18 14.64
N ARG A 160 2.81 10.35 13.52
CA ARG A 160 1.35 10.33 13.45
C ARG A 160 0.89 9.22 12.53
N LEU A 161 -0.13 8.49 12.95
CA LEU A 161 -0.77 7.46 12.14
C LEU A 161 -2.00 8.04 11.44
N HIS A 162 -2.07 7.87 10.13
CA HIS A 162 -3.21 8.29 9.31
C HIS A 162 -3.81 7.07 8.63
N TYR A 163 -5.06 6.74 8.98
CA TYR A 163 -5.85 5.78 8.22
C TYR A 163 -6.43 6.49 6.99
N VAL A 164 -6.24 5.88 5.83
CA VAL A 164 -6.59 6.43 4.52
C VAL A 164 -7.15 5.31 3.64
N SER A 165 -8.11 5.66 2.79
CA SER A 165 -8.59 4.83 1.69
C SER A 165 -7.54 4.71 0.58
N ALA A 166 -7.75 3.78 -0.36
CA ALA A 166 -6.92 3.67 -1.56
C ALA A 166 -6.93 4.97 -2.38
N ARG A 167 -8.09 5.62 -2.53
CA ARG A 167 -8.22 6.92 -3.19
C ARG A 167 -7.40 8.01 -2.50
N GLU A 168 -7.55 8.15 -1.18
CA GLU A 168 -6.78 9.13 -0.41
C GLU A 168 -5.28 8.83 -0.49
N THR A 169 -4.88 7.55 -0.46
CA THR A 169 -3.47 7.16 -0.64
C THR A 169 -2.90 7.70 -1.95
N VAL A 170 -3.65 7.58 -3.05
CA VAL A 170 -3.24 8.11 -4.36
C VAL A 170 -3.17 9.64 -4.36
N ASN A 171 -4.15 10.32 -3.79
CA ASN A 171 -4.10 11.77 -3.65
C ASN A 171 -2.89 12.25 -2.85
N LEU A 172 -2.56 11.55 -1.76
CA LEU A 172 -1.39 11.87 -0.94
C LEU A 172 -0.07 11.63 -1.68
N ILE A 173 0.01 10.56 -2.48
CA ILE A 173 1.17 10.31 -3.35
C ILE A 173 1.32 11.47 -4.34
N HIS A 174 0.26 11.83 -5.06
CA HIS A 174 0.33 12.92 -6.03
C HIS A 174 0.60 14.28 -5.39
N ALA A 175 0.08 14.54 -4.19
CA ALA A 175 0.42 15.75 -3.44
C ALA A 175 1.92 15.82 -3.13
N LEU A 176 2.53 14.70 -2.72
CA LEU A 176 3.98 14.64 -2.52
C LEU A 176 4.78 14.82 -3.81
N GLU A 177 4.27 14.28 -4.93
CA GLU A 177 4.86 14.45 -6.25
C GLU A 177 4.82 15.92 -6.71
N ASP A 178 3.70 16.60 -6.47
CA ASP A 178 3.52 18.04 -6.72
C ASP A 178 4.24 18.93 -5.69
N GLY A 179 4.89 18.30 -4.71
CA GLY A 179 5.80 18.95 -3.77
C GLY A 179 5.17 19.48 -2.49
N CYS A 180 3.92 19.09 -2.20
CA CYS A 180 3.28 19.39 -0.92
C CYS A 180 4.07 18.81 0.26
N THR A 181 3.97 19.48 1.41
CA THR A 181 4.69 19.12 2.64
C THR A 181 3.80 19.27 3.86
N GLY A 182 4.27 18.77 5.01
CA GLY A 182 3.56 18.93 6.28
C GLY A 182 2.52 17.83 6.52
N SER A 183 1.35 18.22 7.01
CA SER A 183 0.27 17.30 7.37
C SER A 183 -0.37 16.69 6.12
N PRO A 184 -0.69 15.39 6.08
CA PRO A 184 -1.39 14.79 4.94
C PRO A 184 -2.88 15.15 4.88
N ASN A 185 -3.50 15.56 6.00
CA ASN A 185 -4.95 15.75 6.06
C ASN A 185 -5.54 16.72 5.02
N PRO A 186 -4.93 17.89 4.72
CA PRO A 186 -5.42 18.80 3.70
C PRO A 186 -5.40 18.23 2.27
N HIS A 187 -4.60 17.19 2.04
CA HIS A 187 -4.33 16.64 0.71
C HIS A 187 -5.08 15.33 0.43
N ARG A 188 -6.05 14.95 1.28
CA ARG A 188 -6.86 13.73 1.09
C ARG A 188 -7.70 13.76 -0.19
N ASP A 189 -8.01 14.95 -0.68
CA ASP A 189 -8.85 15.21 -1.85
C ASP A 189 -8.08 16.01 -2.94
N HIS A 190 -6.75 15.84 -3.03
CA HIS A 190 -5.84 16.67 -3.85
C HIS A 190 -6.19 16.75 -5.35
N LEU A 191 -6.38 15.62 -6.03
CA LEU A 191 -6.76 15.58 -7.47
C LEU A 191 -8.06 14.81 -7.70
N ILE A 192 -8.22 13.68 -7.00
CA ILE A 192 -9.36 12.80 -7.13
C ILE A 192 -10.35 13.16 -6.03
N GLY A 193 -11.46 13.80 -6.40
CA GLY A 193 -12.54 14.16 -5.48
C GLY A 193 -13.16 12.94 -4.78
N ARG A 194 -13.97 13.19 -3.76
CA ARG A 194 -14.78 12.12 -3.14
C ARG A 194 -15.78 11.60 -4.17
N PRO A 195 -16.06 10.29 -4.21
CA PRO A 195 -17.19 9.78 -4.97
C PRO A 195 -18.45 10.53 -4.54
N GLU A 196 -19.34 10.83 -5.48
CA GLU A 196 -20.67 11.30 -5.13
C GLU A 196 -21.30 10.28 -4.16
N ALA A 197 -21.78 10.75 -3.02
CA ALA A 197 -22.50 9.89 -2.11
C ALA A 197 -23.69 9.31 -2.89
N LEU A 198 -23.86 7.99 -2.89
CA LEU A 198 -25.14 7.39 -3.28
C LEU A 198 -26.18 8.09 -2.41
N ALA A 199 -27.05 8.88 -3.04
CA ALA A 199 -28.12 9.58 -2.34
C ALA A 199 -28.76 8.59 -1.37
N SER A 200 -28.82 8.95 -0.09
CA SER A 200 -29.54 8.13 0.88
C SER A 200 -30.95 7.92 0.30
N PRO A 201 -31.46 6.67 0.24
CA PRO A 201 -32.81 6.46 -0.22
C PRO A 201 -33.74 7.32 0.66
N SER A 202 -34.47 8.20 -0.01
CA SER A 202 -35.54 9.03 0.55
C SER A 202 -36.63 8.19 1.19
#